data_AF-A0A7D9DER5-F1
#
_entry.id   AF-A0A7D9DER5-F1
#
_cell.length_a   1.000
_cell.length_b   1.000
_cell.length_c   1.000
_cell.angle_alpha   90.00
_cell.angle_beta   90.00
_cell.angle_gamma   90.00
#
_symmetry.space_group_name_H-M   'P 1'
#
loop_
_entity.id
_entity.type
_entity.pdbx_description
1 polymer ?
#
loop_
_entity_poly.entity_id
_entity_poly.type
_entity_poly.pdbx_seq_one_letter_code
_entity_poly.pdbx_strand_id
1 'polypeptide(L)'
;MGRLSPEKFKSMYCFGHTLQFVVNDAVEAFPEFRSVIKIVKVIVNHFHKSAKDSHELTEIQKKLNIKQHKLKNESPPRWNSLYYLMDRIVEQREAITVVLASNGKVNNQQNHEWKTAESYVKVLKPFENVTSMMSASRFPTLSMVIPVLGVLKQQMDESEMNDFGEQICENIKERWPDYESNLDLAIPALLNPRFKEYAFTNDEAKESAVQAVIDLMYGNSVGTVELESRISRLDNLPLKQLPQALKQPL
;
A
#
# COMPACT_ATOMS: atom_id res chain seq x y z
N MET A 1 -0.54 -7.83 -31.62
CA MET A 1 -0.86 -8.61 -30.41
C MET A 1 -2.28 -9.11 -30.52
N GLY A 2 -2.48 -10.44 -30.65
CA GLY A 2 -3.82 -11.02 -30.66
C GLY A 2 -4.47 -10.85 -29.29
N ARG A 3 -5.64 -10.23 -29.21
CA ARG A 3 -6.45 -10.24 -27.99
C ARG A 3 -6.96 -11.66 -27.78
N LEU A 4 -6.71 -12.23 -26.60
CA LEU A 4 -7.30 -13.50 -26.19
C LEU A 4 -8.84 -13.36 -26.21
N SER A 5 -9.54 -14.39 -26.69
CA SER A 5 -11.00 -14.36 -26.78
C SER A 5 -11.62 -14.29 -25.37
N PRO A 6 -12.46 -13.29 -25.06
CA PRO A 6 -13.07 -13.13 -23.74
C PRO A 6 -13.97 -14.31 -23.33
N GLU A 7 -14.45 -15.10 -24.29
CA GLU A 7 -15.23 -16.32 -24.05
C GLU A 7 -14.41 -17.47 -23.45
N LYS A 8 -13.07 -17.43 -23.56
CA LYS A 8 -12.18 -18.52 -23.11
C LYS A 8 -11.32 -18.14 -21.90
N PHE A 9 -11.14 -16.86 -21.65
CA PHE A 9 -10.24 -16.37 -20.60
C PHE A 9 -10.92 -15.27 -19.80
N LYS A 10 -11.00 -15.48 -18.49
CA LYS A 10 -11.43 -14.44 -17.55
C LYS A 10 -10.32 -13.41 -17.40
N SER A 11 -10.63 -12.15 -17.70
CA SER A 11 -9.71 -11.03 -17.50
C SER A 11 -9.78 -10.55 -16.06
N MET A 12 -8.63 -10.36 -15.42
CA MET A 12 -8.51 -9.72 -14.11
C MET A 12 -7.62 -8.49 -14.24
N TYR A 13 -8.02 -7.40 -13.59
CA TYR A 13 -7.20 -6.20 -13.52
C TYR A 13 -5.98 -6.45 -12.61
N CYS A 14 -4.84 -5.86 -12.98
CA CYS A 14 -3.64 -5.94 -12.17
C CYS A 14 -3.83 -5.14 -10.88
N PHE A 15 -3.75 -5.80 -9.72
CA PHE A 15 -3.91 -5.15 -8.41
C PHE A 15 -3.03 -3.91 -8.24
N GLY A 16 -1.74 -4.00 -8.53
CA GLY A 16 -0.81 -2.87 -8.38
C GLY A 16 -1.15 -1.71 -9.32
N HIS A 17 -1.66 -1.99 -10.53
CA HIS A 17 -2.10 -0.96 -11.45
C HIS A 17 -3.41 -0.31 -11.00
N THR A 18 -4.35 -1.09 -10.46
CA THR A 18 -5.58 -0.55 -9.90
C THR A 18 -5.30 0.29 -8.64
N LEU A 19 -4.36 -0.14 -7.80
CA LEU A 19 -3.92 0.60 -6.61
C LEU A 19 -3.23 1.92 -6.98
N GLN A 20 -2.48 1.95 -8.08
CA GLN A 20 -1.93 3.19 -8.63
C GLN A 20 -3.03 4.20 -8.94
N PHE A 21 -4.15 3.76 -9.52
CA PHE A 21 -5.29 4.64 -9.79
C PHE A 21 -5.99 5.12 -8.51
N VAL A 22 -6.16 4.25 -7.50
CA VAL A 22 -6.72 4.66 -6.20
C VAL A 22 -5.99 5.89 -5.65
N VAL A 23 -4.65 5.81 -5.61
CA VAL A 23 -3.83 6.87 -5.02
C VAL A 23 -3.77 8.09 -5.93
N ASN A 24 -3.67 7.90 -7.25
CA ASN A 24 -3.63 9.00 -8.20
C ASN A 24 -4.91 9.85 -8.13
N ASP A 25 -6.08 9.22 -8.13
CA ASP A 25 -7.36 9.93 -8.09
C ASP A 25 -7.51 10.74 -6.80
N ALA A 26 -7.09 10.18 -5.66
CA ALA A 26 -7.05 10.92 -4.39
C ALA A 26 -6.05 12.09 -4.44
N VAL A 27 -4.86 11.89 -5.00
CA VAL A 27 -3.89 12.99 -5.17
C VAL A 27 -4.42 14.10 -6.10
N GLU A 28 -5.23 13.75 -7.10
CA GLU A 28 -5.84 14.71 -8.01
C GLU A 28 -7.00 15.48 -7.36
N ALA A 29 -7.77 14.84 -6.50
CA ALA A 29 -8.88 15.45 -5.77
C ALA A 29 -8.43 16.46 -4.69
N PHE A 30 -7.16 16.45 -4.27
CA PHE A 30 -6.65 17.28 -3.17
C PHE A 30 -5.62 18.32 -3.65
N PRO A 31 -6.02 19.58 -3.93
CA PRO A 31 -5.12 20.63 -4.40
C PRO A 31 -3.97 20.97 -3.44
N GLU A 32 -4.18 20.78 -2.13
CA GLU A 32 -3.15 20.99 -1.10
C GLU A 32 -1.91 20.11 -1.37
N PHE A 33 -2.10 18.87 -1.81
CA PHE A 33 -1.02 17.97 -2.19
C PHE A 33 -0.11 18.60 -3.26
N ARG A 34 -0.72 19.18 -4.31
CA ARG A 34 0.03 19.85 -5.39
C ARG A 34 0.78 21.08 -4.90
N SER A 35 0.19 21.82 -3.96
CA SER A 35 0.83 22.98 -3.33
C SER A 35 2.08 22.59 -2.54
N VAL A 36 1.99 21.53 -1.73
CA VAL A 36 3.15 20.96 -1.00
C VAL A 36 4.24 20.52 -1.97
N ILE A 37 3.88 19.75 -3.01
CA ILE A 37 4.85 19.29 -4.02
C ILE A 37 5.56 20.47 -4.71
N LYS A 38 4.85 21.56 -5.00
CA LYS A 38 5.44 22.76 -5.61
C LYS A 38 6.53 23.35 -4.71
N ILE A 39 6.28 23.45 -3.41
CA ILE A 39 7.23 23.98 -2.42
C ILE A 39 8.43 23.06 -2.27
N VAL A 40 8.18 21.75 -2.14
CA VAL A 40 9.21 20.73 -2.10
C VAL A 40 10.13 20.83 -3.33
N LYS A 41 9.58 21.01 -4.53
CA LYS A 41 10.36 21.21 -5.76
C LYS A 41 11.18 22.50 -5.74
N VAL A 42 10.67 23.60 -5.19
CA VAL A 42 11.44 24.84 -5.05
C VAL A 42 12.67 24.62 -4.17
N ILE A 43 12.51 23.93 -3.05
CA ILE A 43 13.61 23.59 -2.14
C ILE A 43 14.64 22.71 -2.86
N VAL A 44 14.21 21.60 -3.47
CA VAL A 44 15.12 20.69 -4.19
C VAL A 44 15.90 21.42 -5.28
N ASN A 45 15.21 22.23 -6.09
CA ASN A 45 15.82 23.01 -7.16
C ASN A 45 16.85 24.02 -6.63
N HIS A 46 16.62 24.59 -5.45
CA HIS A 46 17.58 25.51 -4.84
C HIS A 46 18.91 24.81 -4.55
N PHE A 47 18.88 23.67 -3.86
CA PHE A 47 20.09 22.91 -3.54
C PHE A 47 20.75 22.35 -4.80
N HIS A 48 19.99 21.90 -5.79
CA HIS A 48 20.56 21.43 -7.07
C HIS A 48 21.31 22.53 -7.83
N LYS A 49 20.83 23.77 -7.79
CA LYS A 49 21.47 24.91 -8.47
C LYS A 49 22.66 25.47 -7.69
N SER A 50 22.68 25.32 -6.37
CA SER A 50 23.71 25.89 -5.51
C SER A 50 24.67 24.82 -5.02
N ALA A 51 25.83 24.72 -5.67
CA ALA A 51 26.90 23.81 -5.22
C ALA A 51 27.37 24.12 -3.79
N LYS A 52 27.41 25.41 -3.43
CA LYS A 52 27.72 25.87 -2.07
C LYS A 52 26.71 25.32 -1.05
N ASP A 53 25.41 25.55 -1.27
CA ASP A 53 24.38 25.16 -0.31
C ASP A 53 24.21 23.62 -0.26
N SER A 54 24.45 22.93 -1.37
CA SER A 54 24.52 21.46 -1.40
C SER A 54 25.71 20.90 -0.58
N HIS A 55 26.86 21.56 -0.65
CA HIS A 55 28.01 21.18 0.17
C HIS A 55 27.73 21.46 1.65
N GLU A 56 27.19 22.63 1.97
CA GLU A 56 26.79 23.01 3.33
C GLU A 56 25.75 22.03 3.90
N LEU A 57 24.76 21.61 3.09
CA LEU A 57 23.79 20.59 3.48
C LEU A 57 24.47 19.29 3.90
N THR A 58 25.49 18.85 3.16
CA THR A 58 26.23 17.62 3.48
C THR A 58 27.00 17.76 4.80
N GLU A 59 27.58 18.93 5.06
CA GLU A 59 28.29 19.20 6.31
C GLU A 59 27.34 19.32 7.51
N ILE A 60 26.16 19.91 7.33
CA ILE A 60 25.13 19.95 8.37
C ILE A 60 24.55 18.55 8.64
N GLN A 61 24.29 17.74 7.61
CA GLN A 61 23.86 16.34 7.77
C GLN A 61 24.83 15.56 8.65
N LYS A 62 26.15 15.71 8.42
CA LYS A 62 27.19 15.08 9.26
C LYS A 62 27.13 15.57 10.71
N LYS A 63 27.02 16.89 10.92
CA LYS A 63 26.97 17.48 12.27
C LYS A 63 25.74 17.06 13.07
N LEU A 64 24.59 16.92 12.40
CA LEU A 64 23.33 16.49 13.01
C LEU A 64 23.18 14.96 13.09
N ASN A 65 24.18 14.19 12.64
CA ASN A 65 24.12 12.74 12.54
C ASN A 65 22.91 12.22 11.73
N ILE A 66 22.51 12.98 10.71
CA ILE A 66 21.48 12.60 9.74
C ILE A 66 22.15 11.88 8.57
N LYS A 67 21.46 10.89 7.99
CA LYS A 67 21.97 10.17 6.82
C LYS A 67 22.21 11.15 5.66
N GLN A 68 23.41 11.07 5.07
CA GLN A 68 23.87 11.99 4.03
C GLN A 68 23.23 11.65 2.68
N HIS A 69 21.98 12.05 2.51
CA HIS A 69 21.27 11.83 1.26
C HIS A 69 21.20 13.09 0.43
N LYS A 70 21.47 12.94 -0.87
CA LYS A 70 21.20 13.99 -1.85
C LYS A 70 19.69 14.14 -2.02
N LEU A 71 19.25 15.38 -2.20
CA LEU A 71 17.87 15.65 -2.59
C LEU A 71 17.64 15.10 -4.00
N LYS A 72 16.59 14.30 -4.17
CA LYS A 72 16.26 13.64 -5.43
C LYS A 72 15.39 14.56 -6.29
N ASN A 73 15.58 14.54 -7.60
CA ASN A 73 14.57 15.09 -8.52
C ASN A 73 13.46 14.06 -8.75
N GLU A 74 12.29 14.56 -9.12
CA GLU A 74 11.21 13.72 -9.62
C GLU A 74 11.66 12.99 -10.90
N SER A 75 11.44 11.68 -10.94
CA SER A 75 11.39 10.88 -12.17
C SER A 75 9.91 10.62 -12.50
N PRO A 76 9.52 10.17 -13.71
CA PRO A 76 8.20 10.41 -14.32
C PRO A 76 6.99 10.34 -13.36
N PRO A 77 5.95 11.14 -13.62
CA PRO A 77 4.98 11.64 -12.63
C PRO A 77 4.02 10.55 -12.16
N ARG A 78 4.52 9.61 -11.37
CA ARG A 78 3.72 8.65 -10.61
C ARG A 78 3.72 9.09 -9.16
N TRP A 79 2.62 8.82 -8.44
CA TRP A 79 2.53 9.15 -7.02
C TRP A 79 3.72 8.59 -6.21
N ASN A 80 4.29 7.42 -6.55
CA ASN A 80 5.48 6.88 -5.86
C ASN A 80 6.69 7.82 -5.96
N SER A 81 6.95 8.40 -7.14
CA SER A 81 8.06 9.35 -7.31
C SER A 81 7.85 10.60 -6.45
N LEU A 82 6.61 11.08 -6.37
CA LEU A 82 6.23 12.22 -5.54
C LEU A 82 6.33 11.89 -4.04
N TYR A 83 5.91 10.69 -3.65
CA TYR A 83 6.07 10.16 -2.30
C TYR A 83 7.56 10.12 -1.91
N TYR A 84 8.44 9.52 -2.71
CA TYR A 84 9.87 9.45 -2.40
C TYR A 84 10.55 10.83 -2.36
N LEU A 85 10.05 11.77 -3.17
CA LEU A 85 10.51 13.16 -3.15
C LEU A 85 10.16 13.84 -1.82
N MET A 86 8.90 13.74 -1.38
CA MET A 86 8.45 14.29 -0.10
C MET A 86 9.12 13.60 1.08
N ASP A 87 9.16 12.27 1.08
CA ASP A 87 9.79 11.45 2.12
C ASP A 87 11.26 11.85 2.33
N ARG A 88 12.02 12.03 1.23
CA ARG A 88 13.39 12.53 1.29
C ARG A 88 13.49 13.92 1.91
N ILE A 89 12.56 14.80 1.57
CA ILE A 89 12.61 16.20 1.97
C ILE A 89 12.22 16.36 3.44
N VAL A 90 11.22 15.61 3.90
CA VAL A 90 10.85 15.48 5.30
C VAL A 90 12.00 14.91 6.12
N GLU A 91 12.65 13.83 5.67
CA GLU A 91 13.81 13.22 6.34
C GLU A 91 14.96 14.21 6.51
N GLN A 92 15.12 15.15 5.58
CA GLN A 92 16.22 16.12 5.55
C GLN A 92 15.83 17.50 6.09
N ARG A 93 14.63 17.64 6.67
CA ARG A 93 14.04 18.92 7.09
C ARG A 93 14.95 19.72 8.01
N GLU A 94 15.52 19.09 9.04
CA GLU A 94 16.37 19.80 10.02
C GLU A 94 17.61 20.40 9.35
N ALA A 95 18.33 19.58 8.57
CA ALA A 95 19.53 20.03 7.86
C ALA A 95 19.22 21.12 6.83
N ILE A 96 18.13 20.96 6.06
CA ILE A 96 17.65 21.98 5.11
C ILE A 96 17.35 23.29 5.84
N THR A 97 16.63 23.23 6.96
CA THR A 97 16.20 24.41 7.72
C THR A 97 17.42 25.21 8.20
N VAL A 98 18.45 24.54 8.70
CA VAL A 98 19.69 25.20 9.15
C VAL A 98 20.40 25.92 8.00
N VAL A 99 20.53 25.29 6.83
CA VAL A 99 21.19 25.90 5.67
C VAL A 99 20.37 27.06 5.08
N LEU A 100 19.04 26.97 5.10
CA LEU A 100 18.20 28.08 4.66
C LEU A 100 18.26 29.25 5.65
N ALA A 101 18.39 28.97 6.95
CA ALA A 101 18.54 29.98 8.00
C ALA A 101 19.85 30.74 7.89
N SER A 102 20.97 30.04 7.67
CA SER A 102 22.30 30.66 7.50
C SER A 102 22.35 31.61 6.29
N ASN A 103 21.53 31.35 5.28
CA ASN A 103 21.44 32.14 4.06
C ASN A 103 20.35 33.24 4.08
N GLY A 104 19.62 33.41 5.19
CA GLY A 104 18.51 34.38 5.29
C GLY A 104 17.31 34.07 4.40
N LYS A 105 17.10 32.80 4.02
CA LYS A 105 16.05 32.35 3.09
C LYS A 105 14.90 31.61 3.77
N VAL A 106 14.79 31.66 5.10
CA VAL A 106 13.69 31.02 5.83
C VAL A 106 12.43 31.85 5.68
N ASN A 107 11.37 31.23 5.16
CA ASN A 107 10.03 31.81 5.15
C ASN A 107 9.17 31.04 6.16
N ASN A 108 8.55 31.73 7.13
CA ASN A 108 7.70 31.12 8.16
C ASN A 108 6.52 30.33 7.60
N GLN A 109 6.10 30.61 6.36
CA GLN A 109 5.08 29.81 5.64
C GLN A 109 5.48 28.32 5.53
N GLN A 110 6.78 28.02 5.47
CA GLN A 110 7.34 26.66 5.36
C GLN A 110 6.88 25.71 6.46
N ASN A 111 6.61 26.19 7.69
CA ASN A 111 6.30 25.31 8.82
C ASN A 111 4.98 24.56 8.68
N HIS A 112 3.95 25.17 8.10
CA HIS A 112 2.68 24.48 7.84
C HIS A 112 2.88 23.41 6.77
N GLU A 113 3.57 23.77 5.69
CA GLU A 113 3.80 22.91 4.53
C GLU A 113 4.67 21.70 4.87
N TRP A 114 5.61 21.84 5.82
CA TRP A 114 6.36 20.72 6.39
C TRP A 114 5.46 19.72 7.12
N LYS A 115 4.53 20.21 7.95
CA LYS A 115 3.58 19.34 8.67
C LYS A 115 2.65 18.63 7.71
N THR A 116 2.12 19.33 6.71
CA THR A 116 1.28 18.71 5.67
C THR A 116 2.07 17.67 4.88
N ALA A 117 3.33 17.94 4.51
CA ALA A 117 4.18 16.97 3.84
C ALA A 117 4.42 15.71 4.70
N GLU A 118 4.67 15.88 6.01
CA GLU A 118 4.81 14.78 6.96
C GLU A 118 3.53 13.92 7.02
N SER A 119 2.35 14.56 7.07
CA SER A 119 1.07 13.84 7.06
C SER A 119 0.85 13.06 5.76
N TYR A 120 1.14 13.66 4.60
CA TYR A 120 1.05 12.95 3.32
C TYR A 120 2.04 11.79 3.20
N VAL A 121 3.26 11.94 3.70
CA VAL A 121 4.25 10.86 3.75
C VAL A 121 3.73 9.71 4.61
N LYS A 122 3.16 9.99 5.77
CA LYS A 122 2.58 8.96 6.65
C LYS A 122 1.41 8.22 5.98
N VAL A 123 0.44 8.94 5.40
CA VAL A 123 -0.76 8.32 4.82
C VAL A 123 -0.45 7.55 3.52
N LEU A 124 0.55 7.97 2.74
CA LEU A 124 0.96 7.28 1.52
C LEU A 124 1.92 6.11 1.77
N LYS A 125 2.57 6.04 2.94
CA LYS A 125 3.55 5.01 3.27
C LYS A 125 3.01 3.58 3.11
N PRO A 126 1.80 3.24 3.59
CA PRO A 126 1.22 1.91 3.41
C PRO A 126 1.13 1.48 1.95
N PHE A 127 0.71 2.38 1.06
CA PHE A 127 0.58 2.11 -0.36
C PHE A 127 1.95 1.83 -1.01
N GLU A 128 3.00 2.52 -0.57
CA GLU A 128 4.35 2.28 -1.09
C GLU A 128 4.85 0.92 -0.63
N ASN A 129 4.68 0.60 0.65
CA ASN A 129 5.04 -0.71 1.22
C ASN A 129 4.34 -1.85 0.46
N VAL A 130 3.03 -1.74 0.23
CA VAL A 130 2.23 -2.74 -0.50
C VAL A 130 2.69 -2.86 -1.95
N THR A 131 2.85 -1.74 -2.64
CA THR A 131 3.28 -1.71 -4.05
C THR A 131 4.65 -2.35 -4.20
N SER A 132 5.60 -2.00 -3.32
CA SER A 132 6.96 -2.54 -3.30
C SER A 132 6.96 -4.04 -2.99
N MET A 133 6.26 -4.46 -1.93
CA MET A 133 6.13 -5.87 -1.52
C MET A 133 5.55 -6.73 -2.64
N MET A 134 4.44 -6.32 -3.24
CA MET A 134 3.76 -7.12 -4.25
C MET A 134 4.49 -7.12 -5.59
N SER A 135 5.18 -6.04 -5.94
CA SER A 135 5.99 -5.96 -7.17
C SER A 135 7.30 -6.75 -7.06
N ALA A 136 7.87 -6.87 -5.85
CA ALA A 136 9.10 -7.62 -5.61
C ALA A 136 8.84 -9.11 -5.30
N SER A 137 7.59 -9.50 -5.06
CA SER A 137 7.24 -10.87 -4.69
C SER A 137 7.58 -11.87 -5.80
N ARG A 138 8.28 -12.93 -5.44
CA ARG A 138 8.50 -14.11 -6.30
C ARG A 138 7.41 -15.17 -6.17
N PHE A 139 6.45 -14.94 -5.29
CA PHE A 139 5.33 -15.85 -5.00
C PHE A 139 4.00 -15.26 -5.47
N PRO A 140 3.00 -16.10 -5.79
CA PRO A 140 1.66 -15.63 -6.15
C PRO A 140 1.07 -14.71 -5.08
N THR A 141 0.69 -13.50 -5.48
CA THR A 141 0.21 -12.44 -4.57
C THR A 141 -1.31 -12.30 -4.52
N LEU A 142 -2.06 -13.07 -5.33
CA LEU A 142 -3.53 -12.94 -5.41
C LEU A 142 -4.22 -13.18 -4.05
N SER A 143 -3.72 -14.15 -3.28
CA SER A 143 -4.20 -14.43 -1.92
C SER A 143 -4.00 -13.29 -0.92
N MET A 144 -3.16 -12.30 -1.24
CA MET A 144 -2.89 -11.14 -0.40
C MET A 144 -3.86 -9.98 -0.66
N VAL A 145 -4.61 -9.99 -1.76
CA VAL A 145 -5.40 -8.82 -2.19
C VAL A 145 -6.44 -8.42 -1.14
N ILE A 146 -7.27 -9.36 -0.70
CA ILE A 146 -8.30 -9.10 0.32
C ILE A 146 -7.69 -8.59 1.64
N PRO A 147 -6.73 -9.31 2.28
CA PRO A 147 -6.19 -8.83 3.56
C PRO A 147 -5.46 -7.50 3.42
N VAL A 148 -4.78 -7.25 2.30
CA VAL A 148 -4.12 -5.95 2.04
C VAL A 148 -5.16 -4.83 1.92
N LEU A 149 -6.25 -5.03 1.17
CA LEU A 149 -7.31 -4.02 1.07
C LEU A 149 -7.96 -3.73 2.43
N GLY A 150 -8.18 -4.77 3.25
CA GLY A 150 -8.68 -4.61 4.61
C GLY A 150 -7.75 -3.76 5.48
N VAL A 151 -6.45 -4.07 5.49
CA VAL A 151 -5.45 -3.30 6.25
C VAL A 151 -5.33 -1.87 5.75
N LEU A 152 -5.30 -1.66 4.43
CA LEU A 152 -5.22 -0.31 3.86
C LEU A 152 -6.42 0.54 4.28
N LYS A 153 -7.64 0.00 4.19
CA LYS A 153 -8.85 0.70 4.62
C LYS A 153 -8.81 1.04 6.11
N GLN A 154 -8.47 0.08 6.96
CA GLN A 154 -8.33 0.33 8.40
C GLN A 154 -7.33 1.45 8.69
N GLN A 155 -6.17 1.44 8.04
CA GLN A 155 -5.15 2.48 8.23
C GLN A 155 -5.60 3.85 7.72
N MET A 156 -6.47 3.90 6.72
CA MET A 156 -7.05 5.16 6.24
C MET A 156 -8.14 5.68 7.17
N ASP A 157 -8.96 4.79 7.74
CA ASP A 157 -9.98 5.13 8.72
C ASP A 157 -9.35 5.66 10.04
N GLU A 158 -8.16 5.19 10.38
CA GLU A 158 -7.37 5.63 11.55
C GLU A 158 -6.41 6.80 11.24
N SER A 159 -6.38 7.29 10.00
CA SER A 159 -5.46 8.35 9.56
C SER A 159 -5.80 9.70 10.18
N GLU A 160 -4.80 10.52 10.51
CA GLU A 160 -5.00 11.92 10.92
C GLU A 160 -5.50 12.82 9.78
N MET A 161 -5.42 12.34 8.52
CA MET A 161 -5.92 13.04 7.33
C MET A 161 -7.28 12.48 6.90
N ASN A 162 -8.31 12.68 7.73
CA ASN A 162 -9.64 12.07 7.56
C ASN A 162 -10.19 12.21 6.14
N ASP A 163 -10.27 13.44 5.59
CA ASP A 163 -10.83 13.67 4.27
C ASP A 163 -10.06 12.93 3.16
N PHE A 164 -8.72 12.90 3.24
CA PHE A 164 -7.89 12.20 2.26
C PHE A 164 -8.01 10.68 2.41
N GLY A 165 -8.05 10.18 3.65
CA GLY A 165 -8.27 8.77 3.96
C GLY A 165 -9.63 8.28 3.47
N GLU A 166 -10.69 9.07 3.70
CA GLU A 166 -12.04 8.81 3.23
C GLU A 166 -12.09 8.73 1.69
N GLN A 167 -11.48 9.68 1.00
CA GLN A 167 -11.39 9.63 -0.48
C GLN A 167 -10.68 8.36 -0.97
N ILE A 168 -9.60 7.94 -0.30
CA ILE A 168 -8.90 6.70 -0.65
C ILE A 168 -9.81 5.49 -0.42
N CYS A 169 -10.54 5.43 0.69
CA CYS A 169 -11.49 4.37 0.99
C CYS A 169 -12.63 4.31 -0.06
N GLU A 170 -13.15 5.46 -0.50
CA GLU A 170 -14.11 5.56 -1.60
C GLU A 170 -13.53 5.04 -2.92
N ASN A 171 -12.32 5.46 -3.27
CA ASN A 171 -11.64 5.03 -4.49
C ASN A 171 -11.37 3.51 -4.50
N ILE A 172 -11.05 2.93 -3.34
CA ILE A 172 -10.93 1.48 -3.16
C ILE A 172 -12.29 0.81 -3.40
N LYS A 173 -13.36 1.31 -2.78
CA LYS A 173 -14.71 0.76 -2.91
C LYS A 173 -15.21 0.79 -4.35
N GLU A 174 -14.93 1.85 -5.10
CA GLU A 174 -15.31 1.98 -6.50
C GLU A 174 -14.63 0.91 -7.39
N ARG A 175 -13.35 0.65 -7.15
CA ARG A 175 -12.54 -0.29 -7.95
C ARG A 175 -12.71 -1.74 -7.54
N TRP A 176 -13.07 -1.96 -6.29
CA TRP A 176 -13.24 -3.26 -5.66
C TRP A 176 -14.54 -3.30 -4.85
N PRO A 177 -15.70 -3.17 -5.51
CA PRO A 177 -16.98 -3.31 -4.83
C PRO A 177 -17.09 -4.73 -4.29
N ASP A 178 -17.45 -4.85 -3.01
CA ASP A 178 -17.68 -6.13 -2.32
C ASP A 178 -16.58 -7.17 -2.58
N TYR A 179 -15.31 -6.75 -2.52
CA TYR A 179 -14.15 -7.58 -2.89
C TYR A 179 -14.02 -8.88 -2.10
N GLU A 180 -14.59 -8.93 -0.88
CA GLU A 180 -14.64 -10.15 -0.08
C GLU A 180 -15.56 -11.20 -0.70
N SER A 181 -16.64 -10.78 -1.36
CA SER A 181 -17.60 -11.65 -2.04
C SER A 181 -17.14 -12.08 -3.44
N ASN A 182 -16.06 -11.50 -3.97
CA ASN A 182 -15.49 -11.92 -5.24
C ASN A 182 -14.71 -13.24 -5.07
N LEU A 183 -15.30 -14.35 -5.53
CA LEU A 183 -14.70 -15.68 -5.40
C LEU A 183 -13.31 -15.83 -6.03
N ASP A 184 -12.95 -15.02 -7.05
CA ASP A 184 -11.59 -15.05 -7.62
C ASP A 184 -10.53 -14.53 -6.65
N LEU A 185 -10.94 -13.68 -5.70
CA LEU A 185 -10.08 -13.12 -4.66
C LEU A 185 -10.25 -13.89 -3.35
N ALA A 186 -11.49 -14.29 -3.03
CA ALA A 186 -11.86 -14.95 -1.79
C ALA A 186 -11.26 -16.35 -1.68
N ILE A 187 -11.37 -17.17 -2.74
CA ILE A 187 -10.83 -18.52 -2.72
C ILE A 187 -9.31 -18.52 -2.50
N PRO A 188 -8.49 -17.76 -3.26
CA PRO A 188 -7.05 -17.68 -2.99
C PRO A 188 -6.71 -17.18 -1.59
N ALA A 189 -7.44 -16.19 -1.06
CA ALA A 189 -7.21 -15.67 0.29
C ALA A 189 -7.52 -16.73 1.36
N LEU A 190 -8.63 -17.44 1.21
CA LEU A 190 -9.05 -18.53 2.10
C LEU A 190 -8.07 -19.70 2.09
N LEU A 191 -7.59 -20.10 0.90
CA LEU A 191 -6.66 -21.21 0.72
C LEU A 191 -5.24 -20.91 1.21
N ASN A 192 -4.93 -19.65 1.52
CA ASN A 192 -3.66 -19.28 2.11
C ASN A 192 -3.72 -19.44 3.63
N PRO A 193 -2.99 -20.40 4.23
CA PRO A 193 -3.06 -20.66 5.68
C PRO A 193 -2.63 -19.47 6.52
N ARG A 194 -1.85 -18.54 5.94
CA ARG A 194 -1.49 -17.30 6.63
C ARG A 194 -2.73 -16.46 6.85
N PHE A 195 -3.59 -16.29 5.83
CA PHE A 195 -4.68 -15.32 5.86
C PHE A 195 -6.05 -15.92 6.22
N LYS A 196 -6.22 -17.24 6.12
CA LYS A 196 -7.50 -17.96 6.28
C LYS A 196 -8.42 -17.41 7.38
N GLU A 197 -7.87 -17.12 8.57
CA GLU A 197 -8.67 -16.71 9.73
C GLU A 197 -9.01 -15.22 9.78
N TYR A 198 -8.19 -14.35 9.16
CA TYR A 198 -8.30 -12.89 9.31
C TYR A 198 -8.44 -12.13 7.99
N ALA A 199 -8.52 -12.83 6.85
CA ALA A 199 -8.67 -12.18 5.55
C ALA A 199 -10.04 -11.50 5.39
N PHE A 200 -11.07 -12.02 6.07
CA PHE A 200 -12.45 -11.61 5.88
C PHE A 200 -12.97 -10.83 7.09
N THR A 201 -13.70 -9.76 6.82
CA THR A 201 -14.51 -9.03 7.80
C THR A 201 -15.99 -9.34 7.65
N ASN A 202 -16.39 -9.86 6.48
CA ASN A 202 -17.74 -10.32 6.17
C ASN A 202 -17.80 -11.87 6.27
N ASP A 203 -18.49 -12.36 7.30
CA ASP A 203 -18.66 -13.80 7.54
C ASP A 203 -19.43 -14.50 6.40
N GLU A 204 -20.44 -13.86 5.81
CA GLU A 204 -21.21 -14.40 4.68
C GLU A 204 -20.31 -14.60 3.45
N ALA A 205 -19.41 -13.66 3.19
CA ALA A 205 -18.44 -13.77 2.10
C ALA A 205 -17.44 -14.91 2.35
N LYS A 206 -16.99 -15.09 3.60
CA LYS A 206 -16.12 -16.21 4.01
C LYS A 206 -16.82 -17.56 3.82
N GLU A 207 -18.06 -17.69 4.29
CA GLU A 207 -18.87 -18.90 4.15
C GLU A 207 -19.12 -19.25 2.68
N SER A 208 -19.47 -18.26 1.85
CA SER A 208 -19.62 -18.42 0.41
C SER A 208 -18.34 -18.93 -0.26
N ALA A 209 -17.18 -18.39 0.13
CA ALA A 209 -15.89 -18.86 -0.37
C ALA A 209 -15.56 -20.30 0.07
N VAL A 210 -15.89 -20.67 1.31
CA VAL A 210 -15.74 -22.05 1.80
C VAL A 210 -16.62 -23.00 1.00
N GLN A 211 -17.88 -22.65 0.79
CA GLN A 211 -18.81 -23.46 0.01
C GLN A 211 -18.32 -23.62 -1.44
N ALA A 212 -17.83 -22.55 -2.06
CA ALA A 212 -17.27 -22.62 -3.41
C ALA A 212 -16.04 -23.55 -3.49
N VAL A 213 -15.17 -23.56 -2.47
CA VAL A 213 -14.05 -24.51 -2.40
C VAL A 213 -14.55 -25.95 -2.28
N ILE A 214 -15.56 -26.19 -1.44
CA ILE A 214 -16.19 -27.51 -1.29
C ILE A 214 -16.78 -27.95 -2.63
N ASP A 215 -17.55 -27.10 -3.29
CA ASP A 215 -18.16 -27.40 -4.59
C ASP A 215 -17.10 -27.66 -5.67
N LEU A 216 -15.95 -27.00 -5.64
CA LEU A 216 -14.84 -27.31 -6.55
C LEU A 216 -14.18 -28.65 -6.26
N MET A 217 -14.08 -29.03 -4.98
CA MET A 217 -13.49 -30.31 -4.55
C MET A 217 -14.42 -31.50 -4.84
N TYR A 218 -15.74 -31.32 -4.70
CA TYR A 218 -16.72 -32.41 -4.71
C TYR A 218 -17.74 -32.31 -5.84
N GLY A 219 -17.86 -31.17 -6.52
CA GLY A 219 -18.68 -31.00 -7.73
C GLY A 219 -18.15 -31.80 -8.93
N ASN A 220 -16.91 -32.31 -8.86
CA ASN A 220 -16.39 -33.32 -9.78
C ASN A 220 -16.46 -34.77 -9.23
N SER A 221 -16.88 -34.97 -7.97
CA SER A 221 -17.11 -36.29 -7.37
C SER A 221 -17.75 -36.22 -5.96
N VAL A 222 -18.95 -36.81 -5.85
CA VAL A 222 -19.67 -37.28 -4.64
C VAL A 222 -20.61 -36.29 -3.92
N GLY A 223 -21.82 -36.77 -3.60
CA GLY A 223 -23.00 -36.03 -3.15
C GLY A 223 -22.98 -35.48 -1.71
N THR A 224 -23.90 -34.55 -1.48
CA THR A 224 -23.97 -33.56 -0.39
C THR A 224 -24.01 -34.09 1.04
N VAL A 225 -24.42 -35.33 1.28
CA VAL A 225 -24.65 -35.87 2.64
C VAL A 225 -23.35 -36.24 3.38
N GLU A 226 -22.26 -36.50 2.65
CA GLU A 226 -20.97 -36.85 3.28
C GLU A 226 -20.20 -35.61 3.78
N LEU A 227 -20.59 -34.41 3.32
CA LEU A 227 -19.89 -33.14 3.53
C LEU A 227 -20.05 -32.58 4.94
N GLU A 228 -21.26 -32.53 5.47
CA GLU A 228 -21.53 -32.04 6.84
C GLU A 228 -20.77 -32.87 7.89
N SER A 229 -20.65 -34.18 7.64
CA SER A 229 -19.92 -35.11 8.51
C SER A 229 -18.40 -34.91 8.50
N ARG A 230 -17.84 -34.29 7.45
CA ARG A 230 -16.40 -34.07 7.26
C ARG A 230 -15.96 -32.69 7.71
N ILE A 231 -16.80 -31.66 7.52
CA ILE A 231 -16.57 -30.30 8.04
C ILE A 231 -16.49 -30.35 9.58
N SER A 232 -17.44 -31.04 10.22
CA SER A 232 -17.42 -31.29 11.67
C SER A 232 -16.15 -32.00 12.16
N ARG A 233 -15.47 -32.79 11.32
CA ARG A 233 -14.19 -33.45 11.68
C ARG A 233 -12.98 -32.54 11.53
N LEU A 234 -13.02 -31.56 10.63
CA LEU A 234 -11.92 -30.60 10.43
C LEU A 234 -11.83 -29.58 11.56
N ASP A 235 -12.99 -29.16 12.10
CA ASP A 235 -13.05 -28.25 13.26
C ASP A 235 -12.57 -28.92 14.57
N ASN A 236 -12.56 -30.26 14.60
CA ASN A 236 -12.18 -31.05 15.78
C ASN A 236 -10.74 -31.60 15.74
N LEU A 237 -9.91 -31.21 14.76
CA LEU A 237 -8.52 -31.63 14.70
C LEU A 237 -7.66 -30.82 15.69
N PRO A 238 -7.03 -31.46 16.70
CA PRO A 238 -6.15 -30.73 17.61
C PRO A 238 -4.92 -30.22 16.85
N LEU A 239 -4.64 -28.92 16.97
CA LEU A 239 -3.54 -28.13 16.37
C LEU A 239 -2.09 -28.64 16.60
N LYS A 240 -1.89 -29.88 17.04
CA LYS A 240 -0.59 -30.41 17.48
C LYS A 240 0.18 -31.25 16.44
N GLN A 241 -0.25 -31.32 15.18
CA GLN A 241 0.47 -32.10 14.14
C GLN A 241 0.96 -31.27 12.93
N LEU A 242 1.39 -30.02 13.14
CA LEU A 242 2.22 -29.32 12.14
C LEU A 242 3.69 -29.74 12.30
N PRO A 243 4.39 -30.14 11.22
CA PRO A 243 5.83 -30.45 11.27
C PRO A 243 6.63 -29.28 11.84
N GLN A 244 7.59 -29.57 12.71
CA GLN A 244 8.48 -28.59 13.36
C GLN A 244 9.25 -27.66 12.39
N ALA A 245 9.24 -27.96 11.08
CA ALA A 245 9.89 -27.18 10.03
C ALA A 245 9.29 -25.78 9.80
N LEU A 246 8.10 -25.47 10.33
CA LEU A 246 7.46 -24.15 10.18
C LEU A 246 7.66 -23.21 11.39
N LYS A 247 8.48 -23.60 12.38
CA LYS A 247 8.71 -22.81 13.62
C LYS A 247 10.00 -21.99 13.64
N GLN A 248 10.78 -21.94 12.55
CA GLN A 248 11.98 -21.12 12.53
C GLN A 248 11.74 -19.79 11.78
N PRO A 249 12.03 -18.64 12.40
CA PRO A 249 11.98 -17.35 11.73
C PRO A 249 13.17 -17.24 10.76
N LEU A 250 12.91 -16.72 9.56
CA LEU A 250 13.90 -16.04 8.72
C LEU A 250 13.64 -14.55 8.80
#